data_AF-A0AA95HIN0-F1
#
_entry.id   AF-A0AA95HIN0-F1
#
_cell.length_a   1.000
_cell.length_b   1.000
_cell.length_c   1.000
_cell.angle_alpha   90.00
_cell.angle_beta   90.00
_cell.angle_gamma   90.00
#
_symmetry.space_group_name_H-M   'P 1'
#
loop_
_entity.id
_entity.type
_entity.pdbx_description
1 polymer ?
#
loop_
_entity_poly.entity_id
_entity_poly.type
_entity_poly.pdbx_seq_one_letter_code
_entity_poly.pdbx_strand_id
1 'polypeptide(L)'
;MKALANLLLPNIVILLLELVKGVYGKLKLGYLNKRLGSFEHKDDIYILGNGPSLKNTLDRDLDILKNKECAVVNKFGNTDYFFHIKPSWYILADPAFFLDFNKIPDSIKKEIVPLSQVIKKKVTWRMNFYIPIVAEKSEFIKEIGMNPNICFYYYNNYGVSDVIPDGTFKYKLWDYNLLSPLSQTVLNTAVHLGIKLRYSKIYLLGADTSWHENYELDQKTNVLYSIDTHFYGKRKLPLYLDSEETLPSKLHLELSMVAKALGSYWTLLEYSKYAHVNIYNASEYSWIDAFPRSTISDCKQKNV
;
A
#
# COMPACT_ATOMS: atom_id res chain seq x y z
N MET A 1 32.71 8.61 -21.03
CA MET A 1 32.35 7.35 -21.73
C MET A 1 31.22 6.55 -21.04
N LYS A 2 31.25 6.29 -19.71
CA LYS A 2 30.15 5.57 -19.02
C LYS A 2 28.78 6.28 -19.04
N ALA A 3 28.76 7.61 -18.98
CA ALA A 3 27.50 8.37 -19.01
C ALA A 3 26.82 8.38 -20.39
N LEU A 4 27.59 8.30 -21.48
CA LEU A 4 27.07 8.28 -22.85
C LEU A 4 26.53 6.89 -23.25
N ALA A 5 27.11 5.82 -22.69
CA ALA A 5 26.67 4.44 -22.94
C ALA A 5 25.27 4.16 -22.37
N ASN A 6 24.89 4.79 -21.26
CA ASN A 6 23.55 4.67 -20.67
C ASN A 6 22.45 5.37 -21.50
N LEU A 7 22.82 6.28 -22.41
CA LEU A 7 21.86 6.99 -23.27
C LEU A 7 21.48 6.21 -24.54
N LEU A 8 22.28 5.19 -24.90
CA LEU A 8 22.16 4.41 -26.15
C LEU A 8 21.71 2.96 -25.91
N LEU A 9 21.56 2.54 -24.65
CA LEU A 9 21.05 1.22 -24.31
C LEU A 9 19.52 1.25 -24.36
N PRO A 10 18.85 0.38 -25.14
CA PRO A 10 17.40 0.25 -25.09
C PRO A 10 16.94 0.07 -23.64
N ASN A 11 15.80 0.63 -23.24
CA ASN A 11 15.26 0.48 -21.88
C ASN A 11 15.21 -0.99 -21.42
N ILE A 12 15.04 -1.93 -22.35
CA ILE A 12 15.13 -3.39 -22.13
C ILE A 12 16.51 -3.84 -21.67
N VAL A 13 17.59 -3.28 -22.21
CA VAL A 13 18.96 -3.64 -21.81
C VAL A 13 19.31 -3.02 -20.45
N ILE A 14 18.80 -1.83 -20.12
CA ILE A 14 18.91 -1.28 -18.76
C ILE A 14 18.12 -2.13 -17.78
N LEU A 15 16.88 -2.53 -18.11
CA LEU A 15 16.06 -3.44 -17.33
C LEU A 15 16.75 -4.80 -17.12
N LEU A 16 17.30 -5.41 -18.18
CA LEU A 16 18.06 -6.66 -18.08
C LEU A 16 19.33 -6.48 -17.25
N LEU A 17 20.04 -5.36 -17.41
CA LEU A 17 21.20 -5.03 -16.61
C LEU A 17 20.83 -4.72 -15.16
N GLU A 18 19.67 -4.17 -14.83
CA GLU A 18 19.21 -4.00 -13.45
C GLU A 18 18.72 -5.31 -12.83
N LEU A 19 18.02 -6.14 -13.61
CA LEU A 19 17.68 -7.52 -13.24
C LEU A 19 18.94 -8.36 -12.98
N VAL A 20 20.05 -8.09 -13.69
CA VAL A 20 21.34 -8.78 -13.56
C VAL A 20 22.30 -8.14 -12.54
N LYS A 21 22.35 -6.80 -12.44
CA LYS A 21 23.21 -6.02 -11.52
C LYS A 21 22.59 -5.85 -10.15
N GLY A 22 21.28 -5.98 -10.02
CA GLY A 22 20.66 -6.27 -8.75
C GLY A 22 21.30 -7.54 -8.24
N VAL A 23 22.16 -7.42 -7.23
CA VAL A 23 22.91 -8.47 -6.54
C VAL A 23 22.01 -9.64 -6.04
N TYR A 24 20.70 -9.56 -6.27
CA TYR A 24 19.62 -10.51 -5.97
C TYR A 24 19.11 -11.33 -7.17
N GLY A 25 19.54 -11.03 -8.40
CA GLY A 25 19.04 -11.61 -9.66
C GLY A 25 19.24 -13.12 -9.86
N LYS A 26 19.92 -13.82 -8.94
CA LYS A 26 20.10 -15.29 -9.00
C LYS A 26 19.50 -16.10 -7.85
N LEU A 27 18.98 -15.49 -6.78
CA LEU A 27 18.70 -16.23 -5.53
C LEU A 27 17.25 -16.22 -5.00
N LYS A 28 16.28 -15.56 -5.63
CA LYS A 28 14.90 -15.56 -5.10
C LYS A 28 13.74 -15.67 -6.10
N LEU A 29 13.94 -15.94 -7.39
CA LEU A 29 12.79 -16.15 -8.31
C LEU A 29 11.86 -17.30 -7.85
N GLY A 30 12.41 -18.44 -7.44
CA GLY A 30 11.62 -19.54 -6.85
C GLY A 30 11.14 -19.29 -5.42
N TYR A 31 11.75 -18.34 -4.71
CA TYR A 31 11.45 -18.00 -3.31
C TYR A 31 10.31 -16.97 -3.20
N LEU A 32 10.18 -16.09 -4.21
CA LEU A 32 9.15 -15.05 -4.30
C LEU A 32 7.79 -15.60 -4.75
N ASN A 33 7.78 -16.68 -5.53
CA ASN A 33 6.54 -17.32 -6.00
C ASN A 33 5.94 -18.27 -4.94
N LYS A 34 6.75 -18.81 -4.03
CA LYS A 34 6.32 -19.77 -3.00
C LYS A 34 5.58 -19.16 -1.80
N ARG A 35 5.44 -17.82 -1.72
CA ARG A 35 4.98 -17.11 -0.50
C ARG A 35 3.86 -16.08 -0.72
N LEU A 36 3.03 -16.21 -1.75
CA LEU A 36 1.77 -15.44 -1.88
C LEU A 36 0.50 -16.29 -1.82
N GLY A 37 0.62 -17.61 -1.66
CA GLY A 37 -0.51 -18.56 -1.65
C GLY A 37 -0.92 -19.02 -3.06
N SER A 38 -1.72 -20.07 -3.14
CA SER A 38 -2.36 -20.52 -4.39
C SER A 38 -3.33 -19.46 -4.92
N PHE A 39 -3.46 -19.38 -6.25
CA PHE A 39 -4.53 -18.63 -6.92
C PHE A 39 -5.87 -19.36 -6.76
N GLU A 40 -6.33 -19.53 -5.53
CA GLU A 40 -7.69 -19.98 -5.27
C GLU A 40 -8.66 -18.82 -5.51
N HIS A 41 -9.84 -19.14 -6.03
CA HIS A 41 -10.88 -18.13 -6.22
C HIS A 41 -11.28 -17.58 -4.85
N LYS A 42 -11.05 -16.28 -4.64
CA LYS A 42 -11.49 -15.58 -3.44
C LYS A 42 -12.69 -14.71 -3.78
N ASP A 43 -13.62 -14.57 -2.84
CA ASP A 43 -14.86 -13.82 -3.04
C ASP A 43 -14.58 -12.30 -3.09
N ASP A 44 -15.17 -11.54 -2.18
CA ASP A 44 -15.06 -10.08 -2.14
C ASP A 44 -14.12 -9.68 -0.99
N ILE A 45 -13.24 -8.70 -1.22
CA ILE A 45 -12.41 -8.09 -0.16
C ILE A 45 -12.68 -6.61 -0.04
N TYR A 46 -12.72 -6.14 1.21
CA TYR A 46 -12.87 -4.74 1.56
C TYR A 46 -11.51 -4.23 2.00
N ILE A 47 -10.93 -3.31 1.23
CA ILE A 47 -9.65 -2.68 1.55
C ILE A 47 -9.94 -1.36 2.25
N LEU A 48 -9.57 -1.30 3.52
CA LEU A 48 -9.74 -0.15 4.38
C LEU A 48 -8.42 0.63 4.35
N GLY A 49 -8.45 1.78 3.68
CA GLY A 49 -7.37 2.74 3.66
C GLY A 49 -7.21 3.47 5.00
N ASN A 50 -6.71 4.70 4.93
CA ASN A 50 -6.50 5.55 6.09
C ASN A 50 -7.01 6.99 5.88
N GLY A 51 -7.77 7.21 4.81
CA GLY A 51 -8.41 8.48 4.51
C GLY A 51 -9.39 8.91 5.60
N PRO A 52 -9.53 10.22 5.85
CA PRO A 52 -10.43 10.74 6.90
C PRO A 52 -11.88 10.24 6.79
N SER A 53 -12.39 10.05 5.58
CA SER A 53 -13.76 9.59 5.34
C SER A 53 -14.05 8.18 5.90
N LEU A 54 -13.00 7.39 6.18
CA LEU A 54 -13.15 6.07 6.77
C LEU A 54 -13.83 6.11 8.12
N LYS A 55 -13.59 7.15 8.94
CA LYS A 55 -14.18 7.25 10.27
C LYS A 55 -15.71 7.23 10.22
N ASN A 56 -16.31 8.05 9.34
CA ASN A 56 -17.77 8.11 9.18
C ASN A 56 -18.33 6.75 8.73
N THR A 57 -17.61 6.08 7.84
CA THR A 57 -17.97 4.74 7.35
C THR A 57 -17.93 3.71 8.48
N LEU A 58 -16.87 3.72 9.29
CA LEU A 58 -16.72 2.81 10.42
C LEU A 58 -17.77 3.09 11.50
N ASP A 59 -18.07 4.34 11.82
CA ASP A 59 -19.09 4.69 12.81
C ASP A 59 -20.49 4.23 12.39
N ARG A 60 -20.79 4.27 11.08
CA ARG A 60 -22.12 3.93 10.53
C ARG A 60 -22.29 2.46 10.18
N ASP A 61 -21.27 1.84 9.57
CA ASP A 61 -21.39 0.57 8.85
C ASP A 61 -20.52 -0.57 9.43
N LEU A 62 -20.00 -0.42 10.66
CA LEU A 62 -19.10 -1.41 11.28
C LEU A 62 -19.67 -2.83 11.27
N ASP A 63 -20.96 -2.98 11.57
CA ASP A 63 -21.61 -4.30 11.68
C ASP A 63 -21.65 -5.06 10.34
N ILE A 64 -21.64 -4.33 9.23
CA ILE A 64 -21.54 -4.94 7.90
C ILE A 64 -20.11 -5.47 7.72
N LEU A 65 -19.10 -4.66 8.06
CA LEU A 65 -17.68 -4.98 7.87
C LEU A 65 -17.19 -6.13 8.75
N LYS A 66 -17.72 -6.30 9.96
CA LYS A 66 -17.39 -7.41 10.88
C LYS A 66 -17.56 -8.80 10.26
N ASN A 67 -18.44 -8.93 9.27
CA ASN A 67 -18.78 -10.20 8.62
C ASN A 67 -18.17 -10.33 7.21
N LYS A 68 -17.22 -9.45 6.85
CA LYS A 68 -16.59 -9.41 5.53
C LYS A 68 -15.10 -9.65 5.65
N GLU A 69 -14.51 -10.18 4.58
CA GLU A 69 -13.06 -10.25 4.49
C GLU A 69 -12.50 -8.83 4.30
N CYS A 70 -11.68 -8.39 5.26
CA CYS A 70 -11.14 -7.04 5.30
C CYS A 70 -9.61 -7.04 5.27
N ALA A 71 -9.04 -6.14 4.47
CA ALA A 71 -7.65 -5.73 4.53
C ALA A 71 -7.53 -4.36 5.17
N VAL A 72 -6.57 -4.20 6.08
CA VAL A 72 -6.24 -2.92 6.70
C VAL A 72 -4.79 -2.54 6.43
N VAL A 73 -4.49 -1.26 6.53
CA VAL A 73 -3.18 -0.70 6.21
C VAL A 73 -2.61 0.16 7.33
N ASN A 74 -1.28 0.35 7.33
CA ASN A 74 -0.57 1.30 8.19
C ASN A 74 -0.88 1.14 9.69
N LYS A 75 -1.43 2.19 10.33
CA LYS A 75 -1.60 2.31 11.79
C LYS A 75 -2.98 1.85 12.27
N PHE A 76 -3.79 1.22 11.39
CA PHE A 76 -5.16 0.82 11.69
C PHE A 76 -5.29 -0.02 12.97
N GLY A 77 -4.31 -0.90 13.22
CA GLY A 77 -4.25 -1.76 14.40
C GLY A 77 -4.21 -1.02 15.74
N ASN A 78 -3.93 0.28 15.75
CA ASN A 78 -3.95 1.10 16.97
C ASN A 78 -5.36 1.60 17.36
N THR A 79 -6.41 1.20 16.63
CA THR A 79 -7.79 1.64 16.88
C THR A 79 -8.68 0.56 17.47
N ASP A 80 -9.76 0.95 18.14
CA ASP A 80 -10.74 -0.01 18.67
C ASP A 80 -11.48 -0.76 17.54
N TYR A 81 -11.69 -0.11 16.39
CA TYR A 81 -12.30 -0.76 15.22
C TYR A 81 -11.55 -2.00 14.77
N PHE A 82 -10.23 -2.06 14.97
CA PHE A 82 -9.40 -3.22 14.63
C PHE A 82 -9.87 -4.51 15.31
N PHE A 83 -10.22 -4.44 16.60
CA PHE A 83 -10.67 -5.61 17.37
C PHE A 83 -12.10 -6.05 17.03
N HIS A 84 -12.88 -5.15 16.44
CA HIS A 84 -14.21 -5.46 15.91
C HIS A 84 -14.12 -6.10 14.52
N ILE A 85 -13.34 -5.51 13.62
CA ILE A 85 -13.23 -5.96 12.22
C ILE A 85 -12.47 -7.27 12.11
N LYS A 86 -11.44 -7.48 12.96
CA LYS A 86 -10.58 -8.66 12.91
C LYS A 86 -10.11 -8.97 11.48
N PRO A 87 -9.39 -8.03 10.84
CA PRO A 87 -9.06 -8.13 9.43
C PRO A 87 -8.26 -9.40 9.13
N SER A 88 -8.55 -10.01 7.99
CA SER A 88 -7.79 -11.18 7.51
C SER A 88 -6.43 -10.75 6.98
N TRP A 89 -6.30 -9.51 6.51
CA TRP A 89 -5.09 -8.97 5.87
C TRP A 89 -4.60 -7.71 6.58
N TYR A 90 -3.29 -7.64 6.77
CA TYR A 90 -2.60 -6.44 7.21
C TYR A 90 -1.47 -6.12 6.24
N ILE A 91 -1.46 -4.91 5.69
CA ILE A 91 -0.51 -4.52 4.65
C ILE A 91 0.34 -3.35 5.14
N LEU A 92 1.65 -3.52 5.09
CA LEU A 92 2.63 -2.50 5.44
C LEU A 92 3.49 -2.20 4.23
N ALA A 93 3.61 -0.92 3.87
CA ALA A 93 4.49 -0.49 2.78
C ALA A 93 5.47 0.62 3.19
N ASP A 94 5.18 1.33 4.29
CA ASP A 94 5.99 2.46 4.76
C ASP A 94 7.34 1.96 5.32
N PRO A 95 8.48 2.44 4.76
CA PRO A 95 9.82 2.12 5.26
C PRO A 95 10.01 2.34 6.76
N ALA A 96 9.27 3.26 7.38
CA ALA A 96 9.35 3.54 8.80
C ALA A 96 9.13 2.29 9.68
N PHE A 97 8.30 1.33 9.24
CA PHE A 97 8.08 0.05 9.94
C PHE A 97 9.28 -0.91 9.86
N PHE A 98 10.23 -0.66 8.97
CA PHE A 98 11.28 -1.61 8.61
C PHE A 98 12.68 -1.12 8.99
N LEU A 99 12.80 0.16 9.33
CA LEU A 99 14.01 0.74 9.90
C LEU A 99 14.27 0.22 11.31
N ASP A 100 15.54 0.25 11.71
CA ASP A 100 15.97 -0.04 13.08
C ASP A 100 15.30 0.96 14.04
N PHE A 101 14.72 0.47 15.15
CA PHE A 101 14.02 1.31 16.12
C PHE A 101 14.91 2.34 16.82
N ASN A 102 16.23 2.22 16.70
CA ASN A 102 17.20 3.21 17.19
C ASN A 102 17.50 4.30 16.15
N LYS A 103 17.06 4.12 14.89
CA LYS A 103 17.31 5.04 13.77
C LYS A 103 16.07 5.83 13.35
N ILE A 104 14.92 5.56 13.97
CA ILE A 104 13.69 6.31 13.73
C ILE A 104 13.48 7.35 14.83
N PRO A 105 12.94 8.54 14.51
CA PRO A 105 12.56 9.54 15.50
C PRO A 105 11.60 8.98 16.55
N ASP A 106 11.69 9.47 17.80
CA ASP A 106 10.83 9.06 18.90
C ASP A 106 9.33 9.25 18.62
N SER A 107 8.98 10.26 17.83
CA SER A 107 7.61 10.51 17.37
C SER A 107 7.06 9.32 16.57
N ILE A 108 7.87 8.78 15.65
CA ILE A 108 7.51 7.61 14.83
C ILE A 108 7.51 6.34 15.70
N LYS A 109 8.50 6.19 16.58
CA LYS A 109 8.60 5.04 17.49
C LYS A 109 7.38 4.89 18.40
N LYS A 110 6.84 6.01 18.90
CA LYS A 110 5.61 6.06 19.71
C LYS A 110 4.37 5.56 18.99
N GLU A 111 4.39 5.44 17.67
CA GLU A 111 3.25 4.95 16.88
C GLU A 111 3.45 3.50 16.42
N ILE A 112 4.70 3.12 16.11
CA ILE A 112 5.06 1.79 15.59
C ILE A 112 5.16 0.74 16.70
N VAL A 113 5.78 1.08 17.84
CA VAL A 113 5.97 0.14 18.95
C VAL A 113 4.63 -0.29 19.56
N PRO A 114 3.65 0.59 19.82
CA PRO A 114 2.33 0.14 20.28
C PRO A 114 1.66 -0.81 19.29
N LEU A 115 1.78 -0.56 17.99
CA LEU A 115 1.22 -1.42 16.97
C LEU A 115 1.84 -2.83 17.04
N SER A 116 3.17 -2.94 17.16
CA SER A 116 3.83 -4.24 17.30
C SER A 116 3.36 -4.99 18.55
N GLN A 117 3.18 -4.28 19.68
CA GLN A 117 2.64 -4.87 20.91
C GLN A 117 1.19 -5.34 20.74
N VAL A 118 0.34 -4.54 20.09
CA VAL A 118 -1.05 -4.91 19.81
C VAL A 118 -1.08 -6.18 18.97
N ILE A 119 -0.33 -6.23 17.88
CA ILE A 119 -0.30 -7.39 16.99
C ILE A 119 0.24 -8.61 17.75
N LYS A 120 1.35 -8.47 18.47
CA LYS A 120 2.00 -9.57 19.19
C LYS A 120 1.12 -10.16 20.30
N LYS A 121 0.45 -9.31 21.09
CA LYS A 121 -0.19 -9.74 22.35
C LYS A 121 -1.71 -9.86 22.28
N LYS A 122 -2.38 -9.10 21.39
CA LYS A 122 -3.85 -8.99 21.39
C LYS A 122 -4.52 -9.64 20.18
N VAL A 123 -3.79 -9.93 19.11
CA VAL A 123 -4.38 -10.61 17.94
C VAL A 123 -4.54 -12.10 18.22
N THR A 124 -5.79 -12.55 18.24
CA THR A 124 -6.18 -13.93 18.53
C THR A 124 -6.86 -14.63 17.34
N TRP A 125 -6.84 -14.01 16.16
CA TRP A 125 -7.42 -14.55 14.92
C TRP A 125 -6.34 -14.63 13.85
N ARG A 126 -6.52 -15.56 12.91
CA ARG A 126 -5.58 -15.72 11.80
C ARG A 126 -5.51 -14.45 10.96
N MET A 127 -4.31 -13.92 10.77
CA MET A 127 -4.09 -12.70 10.01
C MET A 127 -2.85 -12.82 9.12
N ASN A 128 -3.03 -12.52 7.84
CA ASN A 128 -1.99 -12.54 6.83
C ASN A 128 -1.35 -11.15 6.74
N PHE A 129 -0.05 -11.08 7.00
CA PHE A 129 0.73 -9.86 6.81
C PHE A 129 1.39 -9.86 5.45
N TYR A 130 1.11 -8.84 4.65
CA TYR A 130 1.76 -8.59 3.38
C TYR A 130 2.82 -7.51 3.54
N ILE A 131 4.08 -7.88 3.31
CA ILE A 131 5.26 -7.07 3.64
C ILE A 131 6.24 -7.05 2.45
N PRO A 132 6.92 -5.92 2.18
CA PRO A 132 8.00 -5.88 1.22
C PRO A 132 9.09 -6.90 1.54
N ILE A 133 9.62 -7.57 0.53
CA ILE A 133 10.70 -8.55 0.72
C ILE A 133 11.93 -7.95 1.43
N VAL A 134 12.19 -6.65 1.24
CA VAL A 134 13.28 -5.91 1.88
C VAL A 134 13.13 -5.82 3.40
N ALA A 135 11.92 -6.00 3.91
CA ALA A 135 11.58 -5.87 5.33
C ALA A 135 11.54 -7.20 6.09
N GLU A 136 11.79 -8.35 5.44
CA GLU A 136 11.71 -9.70 6.02
C GLU A 136 12.50 -9.85 7.34
N LYS A 137 13.58 -9.09 7.50
CA LYS A 137 14.48 -9.18 8.67
C LYS A 137 14.34 -8.02 9.65
N SER A 138 13.36 -7.13 9.48
CA SER A 138 13.20 -5.97 10.36
C SER A 138 12.83 -6.39 11.80
N GLU A 139 13.17 -5.53 12.76
CA GLU A 139 12.84 -5.76 14.17
C GLU A 139 11.33 -5.89 14.39
N PHE A 140 10.55 -5.01 13.75
CA PHE A 140 9.08 -5.07 13.80
C PHE A 140 8.55 -6.45 13.38
N ILE A 141 9.04 -7.01 12.26
CA ILE A 141 8.59 -8.32 11.76
C ILE A 141 8.98 -9.46 12.71
N LYS A 142 10.19 -9.42 13.27
CA LYS A 142 10.62 -10.40 14.28
C LYS A 142 9.72 -10.34 15.52
N GLU A 143 9.35 -9.15 15.95
CA GLU A 143 8.52 -8.96 17.13
C GLU A 143 7.10 -9.51 16.93
N ILE A 144 6.44 -9.16 15.83
CA ILE A 144 5.08 -9.63 15.57
C ILE A 144 5.03 -11.11 15.17
N GLY A 145 6.13 -11.66 14.65
CA GLY A 145 6.25 -13.07 14.28
C GLY A 145 6.26 -14.04 15.46
N MET A 146 6.31 -13.54 16.70
CA MET A 146 6.13 -14.34 17.89
C MET A 146 4.66 -14.74 18.12
N ASN A 147 3.70 -14.09 17.46
CA ASN A 147 2.28 -14.45 17.58
C ASN A 147 1.94 -15.58 16.58
N PRO A 148 1.46 -16.75 17.08
CA PRO A 148 1.19 -17.91 16.23
C PRO A 148 0.03 -17.71 15.24
N ASN A 149 -0.79 -16.67 15.42
CA ASN A 149 -1.89 -16.35 14.51
C ASN A 149 -1.44 -15.56 13.27
N ILE A 150 -0.18 -15.14 13.22
CA ILE A 150 0.36 -14.29 12.15
C ILE A 150 1.03 -15.14 11.08
N CYS A 151 0.60 -14.96 9.83
CA CYS A 151 1.20 -15.57 8.65
C CYS A 151 1.83 -14.50 7.77
N PHE A 152 3.11 -14.65 7.41
CA PHE A 152 3.82 -13.68 6.58
C PHE A 152 3.83 -14.05 5.10
N TYR A 153 3.46 -13.07 4.28
CA TYR A 153 3.52 -13.11 2.83
C TYR A 153 4.35 -11.94 2.34
N TYR A 154 5.26 -12.21 1.40
CA TYR A 154 6.23 -11.22 0.96
C TYR A 154 6.00 -10.83 -0.49
N TYR A 155 5.93 -9.53 -0.74
CA TYR A 155 5.76 -8.99 -2.08
C TYR A 155 7.03 -8.25 -2.54
N ASN A 156 7.25 -8.25 -3.85
CA ASN A 156 8.28 -7.42 -4.46
C ASN A 156 7.80 -5.97 -4.49
N ASN A 157 8.65 -5.03 -4.06
CA ASN A 157 8.36 -3.60 -4.09
C ASN A 157 9.30 -2.83 -5.04
N TYR A 158 10.00 -3.52 -5.93
CA TYR A 158 10.88 -2.93 -6.94
C TYR A 158 10.06 -2.43 -8.14
N GLY A 159 9.81 -1.12 -8.16
CA GLY A 159 8.90 -0.45 -9.11
C GLY A 159 9.58 0.12 -10.36
N VAL A 160 10.29 -0.70 -11.13
CA VAL A 160 10.78 -0.28 -12.48
C VAL A 160 9.77 -0.66 -13.56
N SER A 161 8.49 -0.71 -13.21
CA SER A 161 7.41 -1.06 -14.13
C SER A 161 7.07 0.05 -15.13
N ASP A 162 7.46 1.28 -14.81
CA ASP A 162 6.93 2.48 -15.48
C ASP A 162 7.57 2.69 -16.86
N VAL A 163 8.72 2.05 -17.09
CA VAL A 163 9.40 2.01 -18.39
C VAL A 163 8.84 0.94 -19.33
N ILE A 164 7.95 0.07 -18.83
CA ILE A 164 7.30 -1.00 -19.59
C ILE A 164 5.84 -0.58 -19.85
N PRO A 165 5.40 -0.53 -21.13
CA PRO A 165 4.01 -0.25 -21.45
C PRO A 165 3.03 -1.24 -20.80
N ASP A 166 1.84 -0.74 -20.49
CA ASP A 166 0.74 -1.55 -19.97
C ASP A 166 0.32 -2.62 -20.98
N GLY A 167 0.11 -3.85 -20.49
CA GLY A 167 -0.25 -5.00 -21.33
C GLY A 167 0.17 -6.34 -20.74
N THR A 168 -0.26 -7.42 -21.41
CA THR A 168 -0.12 -8.81 -20.96
C THR A 168 1.30 -9.20 -20.54
N PHE A 169 2.33 -8.70 -21.23
CA PHE A 169 3.72 -8.99 -20.85
C PHE A 169 4.07 -8.44 -19.47
N LYS A 170 3.79 -7.16 -19.21
CA LYS A 170 3.99 -6.50 -17.91
C LYS A 170 3.20 -7.19 -16.81
N TYR A 171 1.94 -7.53 -17.07
CA TYR A 171 1.06 -8.16 -16.09
C TYR A 171 1.47 -9.59 -15.74
N LYS A 172 2.01 -10.35 -16.70
CA LYS A 172 2.62 -11.65 -16.39
C LYS A 172 3.84 -11.51 -15.48
N LEU A 173 4.70 -10.51 -15.70
CA LEU A 173 5.84 -10.25 -14.81
C LEU A 173 5.37 -9.91 -13.38
N TRP A 174 4.26 -9.18 -13.26
CA TRP A 174 3.61 -8.94 -11.97
C TRP A 174 3.01 -10.20 -11.37
N ASP A 175 2.34 -11.05 -12.14
CA ASP A 175 1.80 -12.34 -11.68
C ASP A 175 2.91 -13.25 -11.13
N TYR A 176 4.09 -13.25 -11.76
CA TYR A 176 5.26 -14.00 -11.28
C TYR A 176 6.06 -13.28 -10.19
N ASN A 177 5.61 -12.11 -9.70
CA ASN A 177 6.28 -11.31 -8.67
C ASN A 177 7.71 -10.87 -9.07
N LEU A 178 7.99 -10.82 -10.38
CA LEU A 178 9.29 -10.42 -10.93
C LEU A 178 9.44 -8.90 -10.96
N LEU A 179 8.31 -8.21 -11.13
CA LEU A 179 8.17 -6.77 -11.01
C LEU A 179 6.95 -6.48 -10.12
N SER A 180 6.84 -5.24 -9.67
CA SER A 180 5.65 -4.71 -9.01
C SER A 180 5.20 -3.42 -9.69
N PRO A 181 3.92 -3.04 -9.58
CA PRO A 181 3.50 -1.70 -9.95
C PRO A 181 4.17 -0.66 -9.04
N LEU A 182 4.16 0.59 -9.51
CA LEU A 182 4.58 1.74 -8.73
C LEU A 182 3.72 1.85 -7.46
N SER A 183 4.34 1.58 -6.32
CA SER A 183 3.70 1.58 -5.01
C SER A 183 3.89 2.95 -4.35
N GLN A 184 3.22 3.99 -4.88
CA GLN A 184 3.29 5.34 -4.30
C GLN A 184 2.64 5.42 -2.92
N THR A 185 1.52 4.72 -2.76
CA THR A 185 0.83 4.60 -1.47
C THR A 185 0.64 3.14 -1.10
N VAL A 186 0.50 2.87 0.20
CA VAL A 186 0.12 1.52 0.68
C VAL A 186 -1.19 1.04 0.07
N LEU A 187 -2.10 1.97 -0.28
CA LEU A 187 -3.38 1.63 -0.89
C LEU A 187 -3.20 1.16 -2.34
N ASN A 188 -2.30 1.76 -3.12
CA ASN A 188 -1.93 1.23 -4.45
C ASN A 188 -1.41 -0.22 -4.32
N THR A 189 -0.55 -0.48 -3.33
CA THR A 189 -0.05 -1.84 -3.04
C THR A 189 -1.17 -2.79 -2.65
N ALA A 190 -2.09 -2.36 -1.79
CA ALA A 190 -3.21 -3.18 -1.34
C ALA A 190 -4.11 -3.61 -2.50
N VAL A 191 -4.45 -2.66 -3.38
CA VAL A 191 -5.22 -2.93 -4.59
C VAL A 191 -4.47 -3.90 -5.50
N HIS A 192 -3.17 -3.67 -5.74
CA HIS A 192 -2.35 -4.58 -6.52
C HIS A 192 -2.38 -6.01 -5.98
N LEU A 193 -2.20 -6.19 -4.67
CA LEU A 193 -2.21 -7.51 -4.04
C LEU A 193 -3.58 -8.18 -4.13
N GLY A 194 -4.67 -7.42 -3.98
CA GLY A 194 -6.03 -7.93 -4.19
C GLY A 194 -6.23 -8.45 -5.62
N ILE A 195 -5.77 -7.70 -6.64
CA ILE A 195 -5.88 -8.13 -8.04
C ILE A 195 -4.99 -9.37 -8.29
N LYS A 196 -3.75 -9.32 -7.80
CA LYS A 196 -2.77 -10.41 -7.96
C LYS A 196 -3.28 -11.72 -7.37
N LEU A 197 -4.00 -11.65 -6.24
CA LEU A 197 -4.58 -12.81 -5.55
C LEU A 197 -5.98 -13.19 -6.03
N ARG A 198 -6.44 -12.60 -7.15
CA ARG A 198 -7.65 -12.99 -7.87
C ARG A 198 -8.93 -12.96 -7.02
N TYR A 199 -9.08 -11.91 -6.21
CA TYR A 199 -10.40 -11.60 -5.64
C TYR A 199 -11.37 -11.25 -6.76
N SER A 200 -12.60 -11.72 -6.65
CA SER A 200 -13.63 -11.41 -7.64
C SER A 200 -14.01 -9.94 -7.64
N LYS A 201 -14.11 -9.35 -6.44
CA LYS A 201 -14.39 -7.93 -6.25
C LYS A 201 -13.53 -7.33 -5.14
N ILE A 202 -13.09 -6.11 -5.36
CA ILE A 202 -12.35 -5.29 -4.41
C ILE A 202 -13.17 -4.02 -4.13
N TYR A 203 -13.47 -3.77 -2.86
CA TYR A 203 -14.18 -2.57 -2.41
C TYR A 203 -13.22 -1.67 -1.62
N LEU A 204 -13.09 -0.42 -2.04
CA LEU A 204 -12.20 0.55 -1.38
C LEU A 204 -12.98 1.45 -0.43
N LEU A 205 -12.54 1.51 0.83
CA LEU A 205 -13.11 2.36 1.88
C LEU A 205 -12.00 3.23 2.47
N GLY A 206 -12.28 4.50 2.78
CA GLY A 206 -11.24 5.42 3.25
C GLY A 206 -10.14 5.68 2.21
N ALA A 207 -10.49 5.58 0.93
CA ALA A 207 -9.60 5.74 -0.22
C ALA A 207 -9.53 7.19 -0.72
N ASP A 208 -9.52 8.14 0.20
CA ASP A 208 -9.71 9.56 -0.06
C ASP A 208 -8.68 10.13 -1.05
N THR A 209 -7.40 9.74 -0.92
CA THR A 209 -6.29 10.23 -1.75
C THR A 209 -6.24 11.78 -1.83
N SER A 210 -6.61 12.43 -0.72
CA SER A 210 -6.90 13.87 -0.63
C SER A 210 -5.80 14.70 0.04
N TRP A 211 -4.62 14.14 0.31
CA TRP A 211 -3.58 14.84 1.07
C TRP A 211 -3.09 16.13 0.39
N HIS A 212 -3.28 16.26 -0.92
CA HIS A 212 -2.95 17.48 -1.68
C HIS A 212 -3.82 18.69 -1.32
N GLU A 213 -5.01 18.47 -0.77
CA GLU A 213 -5.86 19.55 -0.23
C GLU A 213 -5.25 20.19 1.03
N ASN A 214 -4.32 19.50 1.68
CA ASN A 214 -3.76 19.89 2.96
C ASN A 214 -2.41 20.60 2.82
N TYR A 215 -2.02 21.01 1.62
CA TYR A 215 -0.80 21.78 1.42
C TYR A 215 -1.02 23.26 1.71
N GLU A 216 -0.10 23.85 2.47
CA GLU A 216 -0.08 25.27 2.79
C GLU A 216 1.30 25.84 2.49
N LEU A 217 1.38 26.89 1.67
CA LEU A 217 2.63 27.61 1.40
C LEU A 217 2.68 28.87 2.25
N ASP A 218 3.71 29.02 3.07
CA ASP A 218 3.92 30.25 3.82
C ASP A 218 4.26 31.40 2.88
N GLN A 219 3.43 32.44 2.88
CA GLN A 219 3.51 33.55 1.93
C GLN A 219 4.68 34.51 2.18
N LYS A 220 5.42 34.35 3.28
CA LYS A 220 6.59 35.19 3.61
C LYS A 220 7.91 34.45 3.39
N THR A 221 7.93 33.15 3.67
CA THR A 221 9.14 32.32 3.70
C THR A 221 9.20 31.30 2.57
N ASN A 222 8.08 31.06 1.86
CA ASN A 222 7.91 29.98 0.88
C ASN A 222 8.16 28.57 1.42
N VAL A 223 8.12 28.38 2.73
CA VAL A 223 8.16 27.04 3.33
C VAL A 223 6.84 26.35 3.05
N LEU A 224 6.91 25.13 2.51
CA LEU A 224 5.76 24.30 2.23
C LEU A 224 5.43 23.43 3.45
N TYR A 225 4.16 23.44 3.84
CA TYR A 225 3.63 22.65 4.94
C TYR A 225 2.57 21.67 4.43
N SER A 226 2.43 20.56 5.14
CA SER A 226 1.30 19.64 5.07
C SER A 226 0.52 19.67 6.38
N ILE A 227 -0.81 19.76 6.28
CA ILE A 227 -1.74 19.51 7.38
C ILE A 227 -2.11 18.03 7.32
N ASP A 228 -1.23 17.18 7.85
CA ASP A 228 -1.41 15.75 7.89
C ASP A 228 -2.71 15.40 8.62
N THR A 229 -3.71 14.98 7.84
CA THR A 229 -5.06 14.67 8.30
C THR A 229 -5.32 13.20 7.99
N HIS A 230 -5.43 12.40 9.05
CA HIS A 230 -5.82 11.00 8.98
C HIS A 230 -7.08 10.79 9.81
N PHE A 231 -7.74 9.65 9.66
CA PHE A 231 -8.92 9.36 10.48
C PHE A 231 -8.61 9.23 11.99
N TYR A 232 -7.32 9.19 12.36
CA TYR A 232 -6.83 9.17 13.74
C TYR A 232 -6.44 10.56 14.31
N GLY A 233 -6.38 11.65 13.51
CA GLY A 233 -5.95 12.97 14.01
C GLY A 233 -5.45 13.97 12.95
N LYS A 234 -4.98 15.16 13.40
CA LYS A 234 -4.46 16.26 12.56
C LYS A 234 -3.14 16.84 13.09
N ARG A 235 -2.18 17.15 12.21
CA ARG A 235 -0.91 17.83 12.56
C ARG A 235 -0.39 18.70 11.40
N LYS A 236 0.17 19.88 11.69
CA LYS A 236 0.86 20.72 10.68
C LYS A 236 2.37 20.48 10.73
N LEU A 237 2.98 20.19 9.59
CA LEU A 237 4.41 19.86 9.46
C LEU A 237 5.03 20.48 8.21
N PRO A 238 6.24 21.06 8.29
CA PRO A 238 7.01 21.38 7.08
C PRO A 238 7.33 20.10 6.29
N LEU A 239 7.34 20.21 4.96
CA LEU A 239 7.63 19.08 4.06
C LEU A 239 9.09 19.10 3.62
N TYR A 240 9.72 17.92 3.64
CA TYR A 240 11.09 17.68 3.24
C TYR A 240 11.18 16.50 2.27
N LEU A 241 12.20 16.49 1.42
CA LEU A 241 12.49 15.40 0.48
C LEU A 241 13.27 14.25 1.12
N ASP A 242 13.89 14.51 2.27
CA ASP A 242 14.75 13.60 3.00
C ASP A 242 14.21 13.35 4.42
N SER A 243 14.57 12.21 4.98
CA SER A 243 14.17 11.83 6.35
C SER A 243 14.90 12.60 7.45
N GLU A 244 16.01 13.28 7.12
CA GLU A 244 16.79 14.09 8.06
C GLU A 244 16.22 15.53 8.18
N GLU A 245 15.16 15.84 7.44
CA GLU A 245 14.49 17.15 7.44
C GLU A 245 15.43 18.31 7.06
N THR A 246 16.38 18.05 6.15
CA THR A 246 17.39 19.04 5.73
C THR A 246 17.12 19.66 4.37
N LEU A 247 16.34 19.00 3.51
CA LEU A 247 16.06 19.42 2.14
C LEU A 247 14.56 19.73 1.98
N PRO A 248 14.15 21.01 2.07
CA PRO A 248 12.75 21.39 1.91
C PRO A 248 12.15 20.89 0.60
N SER A 249 10.93 20.37 0.68
CA SER A 249 10.16 19.95 -0.50
C SER A 249 9.61 21.15 -1.27
N LYS A 250 9.15 20.89 -2.49
CA LYS A 250 8.59 21.88 -3.41
C LYS A 250 7.22 21.43 -3.86
N LEU A 251 6.28 22.37 -3.97
CA LEU A 251 4.88 22.07 -4.29
C LEU A 251 4.71 21.26 -5.59
N HIS A 252 5.47 21.58 -6.65
CA HIS A 252 5.38 20.82 -7.90
C HIS A 252 5.85 19.36 -7.78
N LEU A 253 6.79 19.07 -6.87
CA LEU A 253 7.24 17.71 -6.60
C LEU A 253 6.14 16.94 -5.86
N GLU A 254 5.53 17.58 -4.86
CA GLU A 254 4.38 17.05 -4.12
C GLU A 254 3.20 16.73 -5.04
N LEU A 255 2.81 17.68 -5.90
CA LEU A 255 1.76 17.46 -6.89
C LEU A 255 2.13 16.39 -7.92
N SER A 256 3.42 16.25 -8.28
CA SER A 256 3.88 15.14 -9.13
C SER A 256 3.70 13.79 -8.43
N MET A 257 3.95 13.69 -7.13
CA MET A 257 3.71 12.47 -6.35
C MET A 257 2.21 12.12 -6.29
N VAL A 258 1.34 13.13 -6.15
CA VAL A 258 -0.12 12.97 -6.22
C VAL A 258 -0.54 12.42 -7.59
N ALA A 259 -0.05 13.03 -8.67
CA ALA A 259 -0.33 12.59 -10.03
C ALA A 259 0.14 11.13 -10.26
N LYS A 260 1.31 10.75 -9.76
CA LYS A 260 1.80 9.37 -9.83
C LYS A 260 0.91 8.39 -9.06
N ALA A 261 0.46 8.77 -7.86
CA ALA A 261 -0.41 7.92 -7.04
C ALA A 261 -1.78 7.71 -7.70
N LEU A 262 -2.38 8.77 -8.22
CA LEU A 262 -3.66 8.70 -8.96
C LEU A 262 -3.52 7.93 -10.28
N GLY A 263 -2.47 8.21 -11.05
CA GLY A 263 -2.17 7.49 -12.29
C GLY A 263 -1.94 6.00 -12.07
N SER A 264 -1.36 5.60 -10.94
CA SER A 264 -1.19 4.18 -10.59
C SER A 264 -2.53 3.44 -10.51
N TYR A 265 -3.63 4.07 -10.07
CA TYR A 265 -4.95 3.43 -10.05
C TYR A 265 -5.49 3.13 -11.46
N TRP A 266 -5.18 3.96 -12.45
CA TRP A 266 -5.54 3.71 -13.85
C TRP A 266 -4.78 2.51 -14.42
N THR A 267 -3.48 2.40 -14.14
CA THR A 267 -2.70 1.21 -14.50
C THR A 267 -3.22 -0.03 -13.76
N LEU A 268 -3.65 0.10 -12.50
CA LEU A 268 -4.26 -1.01 -11.75
C LEU A 268 -5.63 -1.41 -12.31
N LEU A 269 -6.42 -0.49 -12.87
CA LEU A 269 -7.65 -0.80 -13.59
C LEU A 269 -7.37 -1.69 -14.82
N GLU A 270 -6.34 -1.37 -15.60
CA GLU A 270 -5.97 -2.20 -16.76
C GLU A 270 -5.46 -3.59 -16.34
N TYR A 271 -4.71 -3.67 -15.23
CA TYR A 271 -4.32 -4.96 -14.65
C TYR A 271 -5.53 -5.75 -14.13
N SER A 272 -6.53 -5.09 -13.55
CA SER A 272 -7.74 -5.74 -13.05
C SER A 272 -8.56 -6.35 -14.20
N LYS A 273 -8.63 -5.68 -15.36
CA LYS A 273 -9.26 -6.22 -16.57
C LYS A 273 -8.57 -7.50 -17.05
N TYR A 274 -7.24 -7.49 -17.10
CA TYR A 274 -6.45 -8.68 -17.44
C TYR A 274 -6.65 -9.83 -16.44
N ALA A 275 -6.76 -9.52 -15.15
CA ALA A 275 -6.93 -10.49 -14.08
C ALA A 275 -8.40 -10.88 -13.82
N HIS A 276 -9.36 -10.33 -14.56
CA HIS A 276 -10.80 -10.50 -14.37
C HIS A 276 -11.30 -10.14 -12.96
N VAL A 277 -10.78 -9.04 -12.41
CA VAL A 277 -11.10 -8.51 -11.08
C VAL A 277 -11.88 -7.20 -11.20
N ASN A 278 -13.02 -7.12 -10.51
CA ASN A 278 -13.81 -5.89 -10.44
C ASN A 278 -13.36 -5.05 -9.24
N ILE A 279 -13.22 -3.74 -9.43
CA ILE A 279 -12.82 -2.82 -8.36
C ILE A 279 -13.88 -1.74 -8.25
N TYR A 280 -14.30 -1.46 -7.03
CA TYR A 280 -15.30 -0.45 -6.71
C TYR A 280 -14.76 0.50 -5.66
N ASN A 281 -14.95 1.79 -5.92
CA ASN A 281 -14.67 2.82 -4.96
C ASN A 281 -15.91 3.09 -4.11
N ALA A 282 -15.93 2.52 -2.90
CA ALA A 282 -17.01 2.65 -1.93
C ALA A 282 -16.73 3.69 -0.84
N SER A 283 -15.67 4.49 -0.99
CA SER A 283 -15.28 5.49 0.00
C SER A 283 -16.20 6.68 -0.06
N GLU A 284 -16.67 7.20 1.08
CA GLU A 284 -17.58 8.36 1.11
C GLU A 284 -16.98 9.59 0.40
N TYR A 285 -15.67 9.79 0.53
CA TYR A 285 -14.89 10.80 -0.18
C TYR A 285 -13.72 10.17 -0.94
N SER A 286 -13.38 10.67 -2.13
CA SER A 286 -12.27 10.15 -2.93
C SER A 286 -11.91 11.01 -4.14
N TRP A 287 -10.61 11.18 -4.37
CA TRP A 287 -10.03 11.67 -5.63
C TRP A 287 -9.68 10.58 -6.64
N ILE A 288 -9.78 9.30 -6.27
CA ILE A 288 -9.59 8.19 -7.19
C ILE A 288 -10.76 8.14 -8.19
N ASP A 289 -10.45 8.44 -9.45
CA ASP A 289 -11.36 8.48 -10.59
C ASP A 289 -11.28 7.25 -11.50
N ALA A 290 -10.35 6.34 -11.23
CA ALA A 290 -10.14 5.13 -12.03
C ALA A 290 -11.22 4.05 -11.85
N PHE A 291 -11.93 4.02 -10.71
CA PHE A 291 -12.85 2.94 -10.37
C PHE A 291 -14.30 3.43 -10.22
N PRO A 292 -15.30 2.65 -10.69
CA PRO A 292 -16.70 3.00 -10.51
C PRO A 292 -17.06 3.15 -9.03
N ARG A 293 -17.95 4.10 -8.75
CA ARG A 293 -18.48 4.34 -7.40
C ARG A 293 -19.45 3.24 -7.00
N SER A 294 -19.49 2.91 -5.72
CA SER A 294 -20.43 1.96 -5.10
C SER A 294 -20.72 2.37 -3.66
N THR A 295 -21.71 1.77 -3.01
CA THR A 295 -21.91 1.89 -1.56
C THR A 295 -21.69 0.56 -0.85
N ILE A 296 -21.36 0.60 0.44
CA ILE A 296 -21.33 -0.61 1.27
C ILE A 296 -22.67 -1.36 1.24
N SER A 297 -23.80 -0.65 1.10
CA SER A 297 -25.13 -1.23 1.06
C SER A 297 -25.42 -1.99 -0.25
N ASP A 298 -24.89 -1.53 -1.38
CA ASP A 298 -25.02 -2.23 -2.68
C ASP A 298 -24.31 -3.60 -2.65
N CYS A 299 -23.37 -3.77 -1.72
CA CYS A 299 -22.65 -5.01 -1.49
C CYS A 299 -23.50 -6.10 -0.78
N LYS A 300 -24.77 -5.80 -0.43
CA LYS A 300 -25.72 -6.75 0.18
C LYS A 300 -26.49 -7.60 -0.85
N GLN A 301 -26.57 -7.22 -2.12
CA GLN A 301 -27.64 -7.67 -3.02
C GLN A 301 -27.33 -8.80 -4.03
N LYS A 302 -26.32 -9.66 -3.83
CA LYS A 302 -26.02 -10.72 -4.82
C LYS A 302 -26.07 -12.17 -4.34
N ASN A 303 -26.75 -12.45 -3.23
CA ASN A 303 -27.03 -13.81 -2.78
C ASN A 303 -28.54 -14.04 -2.58
N VAL A 304 -29.33 -13.82 -3.64
CA VAL A 304 -30.69 -14.37 -3.79
C VAL A 304 -30.73 -15.14 -5.10
#